data_AF-A0A0P8CER2-F1
#
_entry.id   AF-A0A0P8CER2-F1
#
_cell.length_a   1.000
_cell.length_b   1.000
_cell.length_c   1.000
_cell.angle_alpha   90.00
_cell.angle_beta   90.00
_cell.angle_gamma   90.00
#
_symmetry.space_group_name_H-M   'P 1'
#
loop_
_entity.id
_entity.type
_entity.pdbx_description
1 polymer ?
#
loop_
_entity_poly.entity_id
_entity_poly.type
_entity_poly.pdbx_seq_one_letter_code
_entity_poly.pdbx_strand_id
1 'polypeptide(L)'
;MATDPKDHIIFMNPAARSLTGWNIGDKPDKSGKPLKGEIELICRDGTKRLIEECRAPNMDEKGNIIGSVIIFRDITERRKIEEIHLENKLLMYANKLKSEFLAIMSHDIRTPLTSILGFSQLLKQKKTGELNAKQEHYVDNILSSGKFLLDLINDILDLSKIEAEKMELDIDQMCLEKSITEIFGILREQAEKHNITMINNIEPGLDFIRADERRFKQVLFNLLSNALKFSKEDGGVIKL
;
A
#
# COMPACT_ATOMS: atom_id res chain seq x y z
N MET A 1 -28.06 28.57 -24.03
CA MET A 1 -28.91 29.67 -23.52
C MET A 1 -28.57 30.93 -24.30
N ALA A 2 -29.52 31.83 -24.53
CA ALA A 2 -29.22 33.15 -25.08
C ALA A 2 -29.90 34.24 -24.25
N THR A 3 -29.23 35.38 -24.11
CA THR A 3 -29.71 36.55 -23.38
C THR A 3 -29.82 37.77 -24.27
N ASP A 4 -30.70 38.70 -23.89
CA ASP A 4 -30.76 40.05 -24.46
C ASP A 4 -29.59 40.93 -23.94
N PRO A 5 -29.45 42.19 -24.40
CA PRO A 5 -28.41 43.10 -23.91
C PRO A 5 -28.54 43.49 -22.42
N LYS A 6 -29.66 43.15 -21.78
CA LYS A 6 -29.94 43.41 -20.36
C LYS A 6 -29.78 42.14 -19.49
N ASP A 7 -29.21 41.07 -20.06
CA ASP A 7 -29.02 39.74 -19.47
C ASP A 7 -30.31 38.92 -19.17
N HIS A 8 -31.47 39.29 -19.75
CA HIS A 8 -32.67 38.45 -19.63
C HIS A 8 -32.58 37.25 -20.55
N ILE A 9 -32.95 36.07 -20.06
CA ILE A 9 -32.97 34.84 -20.85
C ILE A 9 -34.07 34.95 -21.92
N ILE A 10 -33.68 35.06 -23.18
CA ILE A 10 -34.59 35.07 -24.35
C ILE A 10 -34.74 33.68 -24.98
N PHE A 11 -33.76 32.80 -24.76
CA PHE A 11 -33.82 31.42 -25.24
C PHE A 11 -33.10 30.47 -24.30
N MET A 12 -33.70 29.30 -24.09
CA MET A 12 -33.12 28.25 -23.27
C MET A 12 -33.62 26.88 -23.72
N ASN A 13 -32.69 25.99 -24.03
CA ASN A 13 -32.99 24.62 -24.42
C ASN A 13 -33.31 23.75 -23.18
N PRO A 14 -33.91 22.56 -23.37
CA PRO A 14 -34.28 21.67 -22.26
C PRO A 14 -33.10 21.28 -21.36
N ALA A 15 -31.92 21.06 -21.93
CA ALA A 15 -30.71 20.71 -21.17
C ALA A 15 -30.27 21.85 -20.23
N ALA A 16 -30.20 23.10 -20.71
CA ALA A 16 -29.86 24.24 -19.86
C ALA A 16 -30.93 24.49 -18.79
N ARG A 17 -32.22 24.36 -19.14
CA ARG A 17 -33.33 24.49 -18.18
C ARG A 17 -33.24 23.45 -17.06
N SER A 18 -32.98 22.20 -17.41
CA SER A 18 -32.82 21.11 -16.45
C SER A 18 -31.60 21.29 -15.54
N LEU A 19 -30.55 21.94 -16.04
CA LEU A 19 -29.27 22.09 -15.35
C LEU A 19 -29.25 23.32 -14.42
N THR A 20 -29.82 24.45 -14.85
CA THR A 20 -29.81 25.70 -14.07
C THR A 20 -31.10 25.92 -13.27
N GLY A 21 -32.23 25.35 -13.70
CA GLY A 21 -33.54 25.60 -13.11
C GLY A 21 -34.13 26.99 -13.37
N TRP A 22 -33.48 27.81 -14.21
CA TRP A 22 -33.98 29.11 -14.67
C TRP A 22 -35.05 28.94 -15.74
N ASN A 23 -35.83 30.01 -15.99
CA ASN A 23 -36.87 30.10 -17.00
C ASN A 23 -36.64 31.28 -17.95
N ILE A 24 -37.37 31.30 -19.05
CA ILE A 24 -37.35 32.44 -19.98
C ILE A 24 -37.85 33.68 -19.24
N GLY A 25 -37.12 34.80 -19.36
CA GLY A 25 -37.38 36.04 -18.63
C GLY A 25 -36.65 36.19 -17.30
N ASP A 26 -36.07 35.11 -16.75
CA ASP A 26 -35.24 35.21 -15.55
C ASP A 26 -33.95 35.98 -15.85
N LYS A 27 -33.42 36.64 -14.81
CA LYS A 27 -32.08 37.23 -14.83
C LYS A 27 -31.12 36.29 -14.08
N PRO A 28 -30.11 35.70 -14.75
CA PRO A 28 -29.14 34.81 -14.12
C PRO A 28 -28.45 35.47 -12.91
N ASP A 29 -28.59 34.90 -11.71
CA ASP A 29 -27.87 35.35 -10.52
C ASP A 29 -26.56 34.53 -10.35
N LYS A 30 -25.45 35.22 -10.06
CA LYS A 30 -24.10 34.65 -9.99
C LYS A 30 -23.56 34.81 -8.57
N SER A 31 -23.72 33.78 -7.74
CA SER A 31 -23.16 33.79 -6.37
C SER A 31 -21.70 33.34 -6.28
N GLY A 32 -21.11 32.79 -7.35
CA GLY A 32 -19.74 32.25 -7.35
C GLY A 32 -18.68 33.22 -7.89
N LYS A 33 -17.54 33.36 -7.20
CA LYS A 33 -16.34 34.00 -7.76
C LYS A 33 -15.82 33.16 -8.92
N PRO A 34 -15.56 33.73 -10.11
CA PRO A 34 -15.06 32.96 -11.24
C PRO A 34 -13.60 32.54 -10.99
N LEU A 35 -13.37 31.24 -10.80
CA LEU A 35 -12.06 30.62 -11.07
C LEU A 35 -12.10 30.13 -12.52
N LYS A 36 -11.42 30.82 -13.43
CA LYS A 36 -11.23 30.41 -14.83
C LYS A 36 -12.47 29.78 -15.51
N GLY A 37 -13.62 30.47 -15.52
CA GLY A 37 -14.80 30.02 -16.27
C GLY A 37 -15.57 28.81 -15.71
N GLU A 38 -15.19 28.33 -14.52
CA GLU A 38 -15.92 27.26 -13.81
C GLU A 38 -16.74 27.83 -12.66
N ILE A 39 -17.97 27.35 -12.51
CA ILE A 39 -18.93 27.81 -11.51
C ILE A 39 -19.61 26.59 -10.90
N GLU A 40 -19.67 26.56 -9.57
CA GLU A 40 -20.49 25.58 -8.85
C GLU A 40 -21.95 26.04 -8.90
N LEU A 41 -22.80 25.30 -9.61
CA LEU A 41 -24.24 25.51 -9.62
C LEU A 41 -24.90 24.60 -8.59
N ILE A 42 -25.81 25.17 -7.80
CA ILE A 42 -26.72 24.41 -6.95
C ILE A 42 -28.03 24.25 -7.73
N CYS A 43 -28.31 23.04 -8.17
CA CYS A 43 -29.56 22.70 -8.85
C CYS A 43 -30.74 22.81 -7.87
N ARG A 44 -31.98 22.91 -8.38
CA ARG A 44 -33.20 23.01 -7.55
C ARG A 44 -33.44 21.80 -6.64
N ASP A 45 -32.86 20.64 -6.98
CA ASP A 45 -32.89 19.42 -6.16
C ASP A 45 -31.84 19.43 -5.02
N GLY A 46 -31.08 20.51 -4.87
CA GLY A 46 -30.01 20.66 -3.88
C GLY A 46 -28.68 20.03 -4.31
N THR A 47 -28.60 19.39 -5.49
CA THR A 47 -27.35 18.81 -5.99
C THR A 47 -26.40 19.92 -6.44
N LYS A 48 -25.12 19.77 -6.08
CA LYS A 48 -24.06 20.66 -6.55
C LYS A 48 -23.41 20.10 -7.80
N ARG A 49 -23.28 20.93 -8.83
CA ARG A 49 -22.67 20.58 -10.11
C ARG A 49 -21.62 21.60 -10.48
N LEU A 50 -20.46 21.12 -10.91
CA LEU A 50 -19.41 21.98 -11.42
C LEU A 50 -19.62 22.20 -12.91
N ILE A 51 -19.81 23.45 -13.31
CA ILE A 51 -20.18 23.83 -14.66
C ILE A 51 -19.10 24.71 -15.27
N GLU A 52 -18.66 24.35 -16.46
CA GLU A 52 -17.88 25.22 -17.34
C GLU A 52 -18.85 26.09 -18.15
N GLU A 53 -18.78 27.42 -17.98
CA GLU A 53 -19.57 28.39 -18.75
C GLU A 53 -18.71 29.01 -19.85
N CYS A 54 -19.12 28.87 -21.10
CA CYS A 54 -18.59 29.63 -22.21
C CYS A 54 -19.62 30.65 -22.68
N ARG A 55 -19.26 31.94 -22.72
CA ARG A 55 -20.12 33.03 -23.20
C ARG A 55 -19.51 33.68 -24.44
N ALA A 56 -20.30 33.79 -25.51
CA ALA A 56 -19.95 34.52 -26.71
C ALA A 56 -20.97 35.63 -26.98
N PRO A 57 -20.55 36.86 -27.32
CA PRO A 57 -21.49 37.91 -27.70
C PRO A 57 -22.16 37.56 -29.03
N ASN A 58 -23.46 37.87 -29.14
CA ASN A 58 -24.17 37.84 -30.42
C ASN A 58 -24.27 39.26 -30.96
N MET A 59 -23.94 39.45 -32.25
CA MET A 59 -23.84 40.75 -32.89
C MET A 59 -24.77 40.84 -34.10
N ASP A 60 -25.32 42.03 -34.36
CA ASP A 60 -26.03 42.31 -35.62
C ASP A 60 -25.05 42.50 -36.79
N GLU A 61 -25.58 42.65 -38.01
CA GLU A 61 -24.79 42.90 -39.22
C GLU A 61 -23.97 44.21 -39.17
N LYS A 62 -24.26 45.10 -38.21
CA LYS A 62 -23.57 46.37 -38.00
C LYS A 62 -22.54 46.29 -36.86
N GLY A 63 -22.36 45.12 -36.25
CA GLY A 63 -21.42 44.88 -35.15
C GLY A 63 -21.92 45.30 -33.76
N ASN A 64 -23.20 45.67 -33.61
CA ASN A 64 -23.76 45.99 -32.30
C ASN A 64 -24.09 44.70 -31.53
N ILE A 65 -23.77 44.67 -30.25
CA ILE A 65 -24.11 43.53 -29.38
C ILE A 65 -25.63 43.51 -29.16
N ILE A 66 -26.28 42.49 -29.69
CA ILE A 66 -27.72 42.26 -29.55
C ILE A 66 -28.05 41.23 -28.46
N GLY A 67 -27.03 40.62 -27.85
CA GLY A 67 -27.19 39.66 -26.78
C GLY A 67 -25.94 38.82 -26.53
N SER A 68 -26.09 37.70 -25.82
CA SER A 68 -25.03 36.73 -25.63
C SER A 68 -25.55 35.30 -25.73
N VAL A 69 -24.73 34.41 -26.29
CA VAL A 69 -24.96 32.96 -26.25
C VAL A 69 -24.08 32.37 -25.15
N ILE A 70 -24.69 31.56 -24.30
CA ILE A 70 -24.06 30.92 -23.16
C ILE A 70 -24.22 29.41 -23.28
N ILE A 71 -23.10 28.70 -23.21
CA ILE A 71 -23.02 27.24 -23.20
C ILE A 71 -22.59 26.82 -21.81
N PHE A 72 -23.37 25.90 -21.23
CA PHE A 72 -23.04 25.23 -19.97
C PHE A 72 -22.59 23.82 -20.29
N ARG A 73 -21.44 23.41 -19.76
CA ARG A 73 -21.00 22.03 -19.78
C ARG A 73 -20.87 21.54 -18.34
N ASP A 74 -21.60 20.48 -18.02
CA ASP A 74 -21.42 19.77 -16.75
C ASP A 74 -20.08 19.04 -16.81
N ILE A 75 -19.15 19.46 -15.95
CA ILE A 75 -17.82 18.86 -15.85
C ILE A 75 -17.64 18.13 -14.52
N THR A 76 -18.71 17.93 -13.74
CA THR A 76 -18.64 17.36 -12.39
C THR A 76 -17.97 15.98 -12.38
N GLU A 77 -18.45 15.07 -13.24
CA GLU A 77 -17.90 13.71 -13.32
C GLU A 77 -16.48 13.71 -13.89
N ARG A 78 -16.25 14.47 -14.96
CA ARG A 78 -14.93 14.61 -15.58
C ARG A 78 -13.89 15.12 -14.58
N ARG A 79 -14.20 16.17 -13.82
CA ARG A 79 -13.30 16.75 -12.82
C ARG A 79 -13.03 15.78 -11.67
N LYS A 80 -14.05 15.06 -11.19
CA LYS A 80 -13.86 13.99 -10.19
C LYS A 80 -12.93 12.89 -10.70
N ILE A 81 -13.09 12.45 -11.95
CA ILE A 81 -12.21 11.44 -12.55
C ILE A 81 -10.79 11.97 -12.68
N GLU A 82 -10.61 13.22 -13.15
CA GLU A 82 -9.29 13.86 -13.26
C GLU A 82 -8.60 14.00 -11.90
N GLU A 83 -9.34 14.37 -10.85
CA GLU A 83 -8.85 14.47 -9.48
C GLU A 83 -8.44 13.11 -8.92
N ILE A 84 -9.31 12.09 -9.04
CA ILE A 84 -9.02 10.71 -8.65
C ILE A 84 -7.80 10.17 -9.41
N HIS A 85 -7.69 10.46 -10.71
CA HIS A 85 -6.53 10.05 -11.51
C HIS A 85 -5.23 10.72 -11.05
N LEU A 86 -5.29 12.01 -10.70
CA LEU A 86 -4.14 12.74 -10.19
C LEU A 86 -3.71 12.19 -8.82
N GLU A 87 -4.67 11.99 -7.91
CA GLU A 87 -4.43 11.43 -6.59
C GLU A 87 -3.86 10.00 -6.68
N ASN A 88 -4.44 9.15 -7.54
CA ASN A 88 -3.90 7.82 -7.80
C ASN A 88 -2.46 7.86 -8.33
N LYS A 89 -2.14 8.78 -9.26
CA LYS A 89 -0.75 8.92 -9.75
C LYS A 89 0.22 9.33 -8.64
N LEU A 90 -0.19 10.26 -7.77
CA LEU A 90 0.61 10.69 -6.63
C LEU A 90 0.82 9.54 -5.64
N LEU A 91 -0.22 8.76 -5.35
CA LEU A 91 -0.15 7.57 -4.49
C LEU A 91 0.77 6.51 -5.09
N MET A 92 0.65 6.20 -6.38
CA MET A 92 1.53 5.25 -7.07
C MET A 92 2.99 5.70 -7.03
N TYR A 93 3.25 6.99 -7.25
CA TYR A 93 4.61 7.54 -7.16
C TYR A 93 5.17 7.46 -5.74
N ALA A 94 4.37 7.79 -4.72
CA ALA A 94 4.75 7.67 -3.32
C ALA A 94 5.06 6.21 -2.93
N ASN A 95 4.24 5.25 -3.36
CA ASN A 95 4.47 3.83 -3.12
C ASN A 95 5.74 3.32 -3.80
N LYS A 96 6.02 3.79 -5.02
CA LYS A 96 7.28 3.48 -5.72
C LYS A 96 8.48 4.01 -4.95
N LEU A 97 8.46 5.29 -4.54
CA LEU A 97 9.55 5.89 -3.75
C LEU A 97 9.75 5.18 -2.41
N LYS A 98 8.67 4.83 -1.70
CA LYS A 98 8.71 4.04 -0.46
C LYS A 98 9.42 2.70 -0.70
N SER A 99 9.04 2.00 -1.76
CA SER A 99 9.62 0.69 -2.10
C SER A 99 11.12 0.78 -2.44
N GLU A 100 11.50 1.77 -3.25
CA GLU A 100 12.91 2.01 -3.64
C GLU A 100 13.76 2.41 -2.42
N PHE A 101 13.24 3.29 -1.58
CA PHE A 101 13.90 3.70 -0.34
C PHE A 101 14.17 2.51 0.59
N LEU A 102 13.16 1.65 0.81
CA LEU A 102 13.30 0.48 1.68
C LEU A 102 14.28 -0.54 1.10
N ALA A 103 14.28 -0.75 -0.22
CA ALA A 103 15.23 -1.63 -0.90
C ALA A 103 16.68 -1.15 -0.72
N ILE A 104 16.94 0.14 -0.94
CA ILE A 104 18.27 0.75 -0.79
C ILE A 104 18.73 0.66 0.68
N MET A 105 17.89 1.12 1.61
CA MET A 105 18.22 1.10 3.04
C MET A 105 18.50 -0.32 3.54
N SER A 106 17.75 -1.32 3.07
CA SER A 106 18.01 -2.70 3.45
C SER A 106 19.38 -3.18 3.00
N HIS A 107 19.79 -2.87 1.77
CA HIS A 107 21.12 -3.20 1.28
C HIS A 107 22.22 -2.53 2.13
N ASP A 108 22.04 -1.23 2.40
CA ASP A 108 23.03 -0.42 3.11
C ASP A 108 23.13 -0.77 4.60
N ILE A 109 22.07 -1.33 5.21
CA ILE A 109 22.11 -1.87 6.57
C ILE A 109 22.64 -3.31 6.58
N ARG A 110 22.28 -4.15 5.59
CA ARG A 110 22.70 -5.55 5.52
C ARG A 110 24.22 -5.68 5.46
N THR A 111 24.89 -4.83 4.70
CA THR A 111 26.35 -4.90 4.51
C THR A 111 27.15 -4.74 5.83
N PRO A 112 26.97 -3.65 6.61
CA PRO A 112 27.66 -3.51 7.89
C PRO A 112 27.19 -4.56 8.92
N LEU A 113 25.90 -4.93 8.91
CA LEU A 113 25.37 -5.94 9.82
C LEU A 113 25.96 -7.33 9.56
N THR A 114 26.13 -7.70 8.29
CA THR A 114 26.78 -8.97 7.87
C THR A 114 28.22 -9.00 8.34
N SER A 115 28.94 -7.88 8.25
CA SER A 115 30.31 -7.76 8.77
C SER A 115 30.36 -7.95 10.29
N ILE A 116 29.47 -7.26 11.03
CA ILE A 116 29.37 -7.39 12.50
C ILE A 116 29.09 -8.85 12.87
N LEU A 117 28.09 -9.48 12.26
CA LEU A 117 27.76 -10.89 12.51
C LEU A 117 28.94 -11.81 12.17
N GLY A 118 29.61 -11.60 11.05
CA GLY A 118 30.79 -12.38 10.65
C GLY A 118 31.92 -12.31 11.67
N PHE A 119 32.29 -11.11 12.12
CA PHE A 119 33.31 -10.94 13.15
C PHE A 119 32.89 -11.51 14.50
N SER A 120 31.65 -11.30 14.93
CA SER A 120 31.13 -11.91 16.16
C SER A 120 31.12 -13.43 16.09
N GLN A 121 30.83 -14.02 14.92
CA GLN A 121 30.88 -15.47 14.72
C GLN A 121 32.32 -16.00 14.83
N LEU A 122 33.30 -15.28 14.27
CA LEU A 122 34.72 -15.63 14.40
C LEU A 122 35.21 -15.57 15.84
N LEU A 123 34.80 -14.54 16.59
CA LEU A 123 35.07 -14.42 18.03
C LEU A 123 34.45 -15.58 18.81
N LYS A 124 33.19 -15.94 18.51
CA LYS A 124 32.49 -17.06 19.15
C LYS A 124 33.16 -18.42 18.87
N GLN A 125 33.73 -18.59 17.68
CA GLN A 125 34.50 -19.79 17.32
C GLN A 125 35.88 -19.86 18.00
N LYS A 126 36.27 -18.84 18.78
CA LYS A 126 37.56 -18.73 19.46
C LYS A 126 38.77 -18.85 18.52
N LYS A 127 38.56 -18.59 17.22
CA LYS A 127 39.60 -18.70 16.18
C LYS A 127 40.68 -17.64 16.27
N THR A 128 40.40 -16.53 16.95
CA THR A 128 41.30 -15.40 17.13
C THR A 128 41.81 -15.26 18.57
N GLY A 129 41.45 -16.20 19.46
CA GLY A 129 41.83 -16.19 20.88
C GLY A 129 40.69 -16.64 21.81
N GLU A 130 41.04 -16.98 23.05
CA GLU A 130 40.06 -17.31 24.09
C GLU A 130 39.28 -16.07 24.56
N LEU A 131 38.01 -16.26 24.88
CA LEU A 131 37.15 -15.25 25.47
C LEU A 131 36.92 -15.58 26.95
N ASN A 132 36.93 -14.56 27.81
CA ASN A 132 36.40 -14.73 29.15
C ASN A 132 34.86 -14.79 29.14
N ALA A 133 34.25 -15.28 30.22
CA ALA A 133 32.80 -15.48 30.30
C ALA A 133 31.98 -14.21 30.00
N LYS A 134 32.48 -13.03 30.39
CA LYS A 134 31.79 -11.76 30.13
C LYS A 134 31.84 -11.37 28.64
N GLN A 135 32.99 -11.59 28.00
CA GLN A 135 33.17 -11.35 26.56
C GLN A 135 32.34 -12.31 25.74
N GLU A 136 32.29 -13.59 26.13
CA GLU A 136 31.45 -14.61 25.47
C GLU A 136 29.97 -14.22 25.53
N HIS A 137 29.49 -13.79 26.70
CA HIS A 137 28.13 -13.26 26.85
C HIS A 137 27.85 -12.04 25.96
N TYR A 138 28.80 -11.10 25.83
CA TYR A 138 28.64 -9.95 24.93
C TYR A 138 28.59 -10.35 23.46
N VAL A 139 29.44 -11.29 23.03
CA VAL A 139 29.43 -11.81 21.66
C VAL A 139 28.11 -12.50 21.35
N ASP A 140 27.56 -13.26 22.30
CA ASP A 140 26.25 -13.90 22.17
C ASP A 140 25.12 -12.90 21.99
N ASN A 141 25.12 -11.83 22.79
CA ASN A 141 24.13 -10.77 22.69
C ASN A 141 24.23 -10.00 21.35
N ILE A 142 25.44 -9.76 20.85
CA ILE A 142 25.64 -9.11 19.54
C ILE A 142 25.11 -10.01 18.42
N LEU A 143 25.42 -11.31 18.46
CA LEU A 143 24.94 -12.27 17.47
C LEU A 143 23.42 -12.41 17.47
N SER A 144 22.79 -12.52 18.64
CA SER A 144 21.33 -12.64 18.75
C SER A 144 20.63 -11.37 18.28
N SER A 145 21.09 -10.20 18.73
CA SER A 145 20.52 -8.90 18.35
C SER A 145 20.71 -8.60 16.86
N GLY A 146 21.88 -8.95 16.30
CA GLY A 146 22.16 -8.73 14.89
C GLY A 146 21.34 -9.61 13.96
N LYS A 147 21.12 -10.88 14.34
CA LYS A 147 20.20 -11.78 13.62
C LYS A 147 18.77 -11.26 13.68
N PHE A 148 18.30 -10.88 14.87
CA PHE A 148 16.97 -10.31 15.05
C PHE A 148 16.74 -9.06 14.18
N LEU A 149 17.72 -8.15 14.12
CA LEU A 149 17.64 -6.97 13.27
C LEU A 149 17.59 -7.34 11.77
N LEU A 150 18.37 -8.33 11.34
CA LEU A 150 18.37 -8.79 9.96
C LEU A 150 17.00 -9.37 9.56
N ASP A 151 16.40 -10.15 10.46
CA ASP A 151 15.07 -10.74 10.27
C ASP A 151 14.01 -9.64 10.14
N LEU A 152 14.03 -8.65 11.04
CA LEU A 152 13.10 -7.51 11.01
C LEU A 152 13.23 -6.68 9.72
N ILE A 153 14.45 -6.49 9.22
CA ILE A 153 14.69 -5.80 7.94
C ILE A 153 14.13 -6.61 6.77
N ASN A 154 14.33 -7.93 6.78
CA ASN A 154 13.81 -8.80 5.73
C ASN A 154 12.28 -8.83 5.75
N ASP A 155 11.65 -8.86 6.92
CA ASP A 155 10.19 -8.82 7.07
C ASP A 155 9.60 -7.50 6.54
N ILE A 156 10.24 -6.36 6.83
CA ILE A 156 9.82 -5.05 6.30
C ILE A 156 9.95 -5.01 4.77
N LEU A 157 11.04 -5.57 4.22
CA LEU A 157 11.23 -5.66 2.77
C LEU A 157 10.17 -6.54 2.10
N ASP A 158 9.88 -7.70 2.69
CA ASP A 158 8.87 -8.61 2.17
C ASP A 158 7.49 -7.96 2.19
N LEU A 159 7.11 -7.30 3.29
CA LEU A 159 5.87 -6.53 3.36
C LEU A 159 5.80 -5.45 2.28
N SER A 160 6.90 -4.73 2.06
CA SER A 160 6.96 -3.68 1.03
C SER A 160 6.78 -4.22 -0.39
N LYS A 161 7.29 -5.43 -0.67
CA LYS A 161 7.09 -6.10 -1.97
C LYS A 161 5.64 -6.56 -2.14
N ILE A 162 5.01 -7.04 -1.07
CA ILE A 162 3.59 -7.46 -1.06
C ILE A 162 2.69 -6.25 -1.34
N GLU A 163 2.89 -5.15 -0.61
CA GLU A 163 2.12 -3.90 -0.79
C GLU A 163 2.25 -3.31 -2.20
N ALA A 164 3.39 -3.55 -2.86
CA ALA A 164 3.64 -3.10 -4.22
C ALA A 164 3.17 -4.08 -5.30
N GLU A 165 2.51 -5.20 -4.95
CA GLU A 165 2.14 -6.30 -5.86
C GLU A 165 3.35 -6.87 -6.65
N LYS A 166 4.57 -6.70 -6.12
CA LYS A 166 5.84 -7.12 -6.76
C LYS A 166 6.37 -8.44 -6.20
N MET A 167 5.67 -9.06 -5.26
CA MET A 167 6.08 -10.35 -4.72
C MET A 167 5.62 -11.46 -5.66
N GLU A 168 6.57 -12.03 -6.39
CA GLU A 168 6.37 -13.25 -7.15
C GLU A 168 6.53 -14.46 -6.22
N LEU A 169 5.63 -15.43 -6.34
CA LEU A 169 5.71 -16.71 -5.63
C LEU A 169 6.26 -17.77 -6.57
N ASP A 170 7.26 -18.51 -6.12
CA ASP A 170 7.85 -19.60 -6.87
C ASP A 170 7.14 -20.91 -6.53
N ILE A 171 5.98 -21.15 -7.17
CA ILE A 171 5.12 -22.30 -6.85
C ILE A 171 5.62 -23.56 -7.56
N ASP A 172 6.22 -24.47 -6.80
CA ASP A 172 6.66 -25.77 -7.28
C ASP A 172 6.16 -26.93 -6.39
N GLN A 173 6.36 -28.17 -6.83
CA GLN A 173 6.09 -29.36 -6.04
C GLN A 173 7.14 -29.51 -4.92
N MET A 174 6.69 -29.41 -3.67
CA MET A 174 7.54 -29.55 -2.49
C MET A 174 7.18 -30.78 -1.66
N CYS A 175 8.19 -31.42 -1.07
CA CYS A 175 8.00 -32.55 -0.15
C CYS A 175 7.70 -32.04 1.26
N LEU A 176 6.47 -32.26 1.74
CA LEU A 176 5.98 -31.69 2.99
C LEU A 176 6.75 -32.22 4.21
N GLU A 177 6.95 -33.55 4.27
CA GLU A 177 7.69 -34.24 5.34
C GLU A 177 9.10 -33.66 5.52
N LYS A 178 9.81 -33.47 4.40
CA LYS A 178 11.17 -32.94 4.40
C LYS A 178 11.19 -31.51 4.96
N SER A 179 10.32 -30.63 4.46
CA SER A 179 10.31 -29.23 4.89
C SER A 179 9.93 -29.06 6.37
N ILE A 180 8.97 -29.86 6.87
CA ILE A 180 8.59 -29.85 8.30
C ILE A 180 9.74 -30.37 9.16
N THR A 181 10.38 -31.48 8.76
CA THR A 181 11.51 -32.08 9.48
C THR A 181 12.68 -31.11 9.64
N GLU A 182 13.00 -30.36 8.58
CA GLU A 182 14.06 -29.33 8.63
C GLU A 182 13.76 -28.25 9.68
N ILE A 183 12.51 -27.76 9.75
CA ILE A 183 12.11 -26.74 10.72
C ILE A 183 12.11 -27.28 12.15
N PHE A 184 11.64 -28.50 12.35
CA PHE A 184 11.69 -29.17 13.65
C PHE A 184 13.12 -29.31 14.14
N GLY A 185 14.06 -29.64 13.24
CA GLY A 185 15.49 -29.69 13.56
C GLY A 185 16.03 -28.35 14.04
N ILE A 186 15.66 -27.25 13.40
CA ILE A 186 16.08 -25.89 13.78
C ILE A 186 15.53 -25.50 15.15
N LEU A 187 14.26 -25.81 15.42
CA LEU A 187 13.58 -25.40 16.65
C LEU A 187 13.78 -26.35 17.83
N ARG A 188 14.42 -27.50 17.61
CA ARG A 188 14.60 -28.56 18.61
C ARG A 188 15.25 -28.07 19.90
N GLU A 189 16.38 -27.37 19.80
CA GLU A 189 17.11 -26.89 20.97
C GLU A 189 16.27 -25.88 21.78
N GLN A 190 15.48 -25.05 21.08
CA GLN A 190 14.60 -24.09 21.72
C GLN A 190 13.42 -24.79 22.42
N ALA A 191 12.85 -25.81 21.79
CA ALA A 191 11.78 -26.63 22.38
C ALA A 191 12.26 -27.39 23.62
N GLU A 192 13.45 -27.99 23.56
CA GLU A 192 14.07 -28.69 24.70
C GLU A 192 14.31 -27.73 25.87
N LYS A 193 14.79 -26.50 25.62
CA LYS A 193 14.96 -25.47 26.67
C LYS A 193 13.66 -25.07 27.37
N HIS A 194 12.53 -25.14 26.68
CA HIS A 194 11.22 -24.78 27.22
C HIS A 194 10.42 -26.00 27.70
N ASN A 195 11.01 -27.20 27.74
CA ASN A 195 10.32 -28.47 28.07
C ASN A 195 9.10 -28.76 27.17
N ILE A 196 9.18 -28.40 25.88
CA ILE A 196 8.09 -28.58 24.92
C ILE A 196 8.38 -29.78 24.01
N THR A 197 7.41 -30.69 23.91
CA THR A 197 7.44 -31.80 22.96
C THR A 197 6.79 -31.38 21.65
N MET A 198 7.52 -31.46 20.55
CA MET A 198 6.97 -31.21 19.22
C MET A 198 6.59 -32.53 18.55
N ILE A 199 5.35 -32.65 18.10
CA ILE A 199 4.80 -33.83 17.43
C ILE A 199 4.46 -33.46 16.00
N ASN A 200 5.09 -34.15 15.05
CA ASN A 200 4.73 -34.06 13.63
C ASN A 200 3.65 -35.10 13.33
N ASN A 201 2.45 -34.68 12.92
CA ASN A 201 1.37 -35.58 12.53
C ASN A 201 0.77 -35.16 11.19
N ILE A 202 1.54 -35.41 10.13
CA ILE A 202 1.10 -35.23 8.74
C ILE A 202 0.08 -36.31 8.39
N GLU A 203 -1.00 -35.90 7.72
CA GLU A 203 -2.03 -36.82 7.27
C GLU A 203 -1.48 -37.77 6.18
N PRO A 204 -1.73 -39.09 6.26
CA PRO A 204 -1.26 -40.03 5.25
C PRO A 204 -1.74 -39.65 3.83
N GLY A 205 -0.82 -39.58 2.87
CA GLY A 205 -1.10 -39.20 1.48
C GLY A 205 -0.84 -37.73 1.14
N LEU A 206 -0.40 -36.91 2.12
CA LEU A 206 0.02 -35.52 1.95
C LEU A 206 1.54 -35.36 1.77
N ASP A 207 2.16 -36.24 0.97
CA ASP A 207 3.63 -36.27 0.81
C ASP A 207 4.16 -35.05 0.04
N PHE A 208 3.39 -34.57 -0.95
CA PHE A 208 3.76 -33.46 -1.82
C PHE A 208 2.64 -32.44 -1.97
N ILE A 209 2.99 -31.16 -1.90
CA ILE A 209 2.07 -30.04 -2.14
C ILE A 209 2.66 -29.08 -3.18
N ARG A 210 1.81 -28.28 -3.84
CA ARG A 210 2.26 -27.18 -4.70
C ARG A 210 2.29 -25.88 -3.91
N ALA A 211 3.48 -25.39 -3.60
CA ALA A 211 3.68 -24.16 -2.83
C ALA A 211 5.08 -23.59 -3.09
N ASP A 212 5.30 -22.34 -2.68
CA ASP A 212 6.64 -21.79 -2.55
C ASP A 212 7.26 -22.35 -1.28
N GLU A 213 8.20 -23.30 -1.43
CA GLU A 213 8.83 -24.01 -0.32
C GLU A 213 9.50 -23.05 0.69
N ARG A 214 10.12 -21.97 0.19
CA ARG A 214 10.80 -21.00 1.04
C ARG A 214 9.80 -20.22 1.89
N ARG A 215 8.71 -19.75 1.29
CA ARG A 215 7.65 -19.01 2.00
C ARG A 215 6.88 -19.93 2.95
N PHE A 216 6.61 -21.17 2.54
CA PHE A 216 6.02 -22.17 3.42
C PHE A 216 6.87 -22.37 4.68
N LYS A 217 8.19 -22.57 4.51
CA LYS A 217 9.10 -22.73 5.66
C LYS A 217 9.13 -21.50 6.55
N GLN A 218 9.13 -20.29 5.97
CA GLN A 218 9.10 -19.04 6.73
C GLN A 218 7.82 -18.92 7.58
N VAL A 219 6.65 -19.19 7.00
CA VAL A 219 5.37 -19.17 7.73
C VAL A 219 5.40 -20.19 8.87
N LEU A 220 5.80 -21.43 8.58
CA LEU A 220 5.79 -22.50 9.56
C LEU A 220 6.78 -22.23 10.70
N PHE A 221 7.99 -21.73 10.38
CA PHE A 221 8.97 -21.31 11.39
C PHE A 221 8.43 -20.20 12.28
N ASN A 222 7.77 -19.18 11.71
CA ASN A 222 7.21 -18.07 12.48
C ASN A 222 6.08 -18.53 13.41
N LEU A 223 5.22 -19.44 12.95
CA LEU A 223 4.15 -19.99 13.78
C LEU A 223 4.70 -20.84 14.93
N LEU A 224 5.62 -21.75 14.65
CA LEU A 224 6.19 -22.64 15.66
C LEU A 224 7.09 -21.90 16.65
N SER A 225 7.91 -20.94 16.20
CA SER A 225 8.74 -20.13 17.09
C SER A 225 7.89 -19.25 18.02
N ASN A 226 6.79 -18.69 17.52
CA ASN A 226 5.81 -17.99 18.36
C ASN A 226 5.14 -18.95 19.34
N ALA A 227 4.73 -20.14 18.90
CA ALA A 227 4.15 -21.15 19.79
C ALA A 227 5.11 -21.53 20.92
N LEU A 228 6.41 -21.71 20.62
CA LEU A 228 7.45 -21.96 21.63
C LEU A 228 7.63 -20.77 22.58
N LYS A 229 7.73 -19.55 22.03
CA LYS A 229 7.94 -18.32 22.80
C LYS A 229 6.79 -18.00 23.77
N PHE A 230 5.55 -18.30 23.39
CA PHE A 230 4.36 -18.00 24.18
C PHE A 230 3.78 -19.21 24.91
N SER A 231 4.47 -20.35 24.88
CA SER A 231 4.13 -21.51 25.71
C SER A 231 4.51 -21.27 27.18
N LYS A 232 3.82 -21.97 28.08
CA LYS A 232 4.06 -21.89 29.53
C LYS A 232 5.44 -22.47 29.88
N GLU A 233 6.06 -21.96 30.93
CA GLU A 233 7.38 -22.43 31.41
C GLU A 233 7.36 -23.89 31.90
N ASP A 234 6.19 -24.38 32.28
CA ASP A 234 5.94 -25.73 32.79
C ASP A 234 6.04 -26.84 31.71
N GLY A 235 6.35 -26.46 30.47
CA GLY A 235 6.39 -27.34 29.31
C GLY A 235 5.07 -27.45 28.56
N GLY A 236 5.02 -28.33 27.56
CA GLY A 236 3.82 -28.50 26.75
C GLY A 236 4.01 -29.41 25.54
N VAL A 237 2.97 -29.50 24.72
CA VAL A 237 2.99 -30.24 23.45
C VAL A 237 2.54 -29.30 22.34
N ILE A 238 3.38 -29.18 21.30
CA ILE A 238 3.01 -28.54 20.04
C ILE A 238 2.81 -29.67 19.03
N LYS A 239 1.61 -29.76 18.45
CA LYS A 239 1.27 -30.77 17.44
C LYS A 239 0.93 -30.09 16.12
N LEU A 240 1.57 -30.55 15.05
CA LEU A 240 1.21 -30.26 13.66
C LEU A 240 0.22 -31.29 13.15
#